data_AF-A0A1Y3G6C7-F1
#
_entry.id   AF-A0A1Y3G6C7-F1
#
_cell.length_a   1.000
_cell.length_b   1.000
_cell.length_c   1.000
_cell.angle_alpha   90.00
_cell.angle_beta   90.00
_cell.angle_gamma   90.00
#
_symmetry.space_group_name_H-M   'P 1'
#
loop_
_entity.id
_entity.type
_entity.pdbx_description
1 polymer ?
#
loop_
_entity_poly.entity_id
_entity_poly.type
_entity_poly.pdbx_seq_one_letter_code
_entity_poly.pdbx_strand_id
1 'polypeptide(L)'
;MSAIKRLWNRAPLWRTALLTACLCTLLSLIFPAPWLVQIAPPYKVLTSKIGHTLGSDTSSFQDADSSGQPDQAAAEHHTASAPPFDAEFTGVIPFAGRQLPLPAGKWHAIANQQDDQNHSEVLSSVLVRVDQGLVTGLIVAQATTQPVSAENAQNLESLCNNGYNFLVGSLPQDGRQTECWMTSPVRVLDHSFMAANQPLQGLMASPILAFTLNRLTEMKFILPPAMVDAAWLHIEKTKSGSGVDVASVHTLISPATPGQKNFPGAPEDWTRTGMQNDPAVASFVNSVNVWLVKWLPYLRKAYANKLEANTIPATIAADPGYHN
;
A
#
# COMPACT_ATOMS: atom_id res chain seq x y z
N MET A 1 -34.81 -47.88 -35.14
CA MET A 1 -34.39 -46.46 -35.23
C MET A 1 -34.49 -45.84 -33.84
N SER A 2 -33.37 -45.42 -33.24
CA SER A 2 -33.30 -45.00 -31.82
C SER A 2 -34.19 -43.77 -31.53
N ALA A 3 -34.86 -43.78 -30.37
CA ALA A 3 -35.76 -42.72 -29.88
C ALA A 3 -35.09 -41.32 -29.88
N ILE A 4 -33.77 -41.27 -29.70
CA ILE A 4 -32.96 -40.05 -29.72
C ILE A 4 -33.01 -39.36 -31.10
N LYS A 5 -33.00 -40.13 -32.19
CA LYS A 5 -33.09 -39.56 -33.57
C LYS A 5 -34.48 -38.98 -33.86
N ARG A 6 -35.55 -39.53 -33.25
CA ARG A 6 -36.92 -39.00 -33.39
C ARG A 6 -37.12 -37.74 -32.56
N LEU A 7 -36.58 -37.69 -31.34
CA LEU A 7 -36.62 -36.51 -30.48
C LEU A 7 -35.85 -35.35 -31.11
N TRP A 8 -34.68 -35.66 -31.69
CA TRP A 8 -33.86 -34.67 -32.38
C TRP A 8 -34.67 -33.98 -33.46
N ASN A 9 -35.43 -34.67 -34.31
CA ASN A 9 -36.11 -34.05 -35.46
C ASN A 9 -37.42 -33.29 -35.16
N ARG A 10 -38.06 -33.46 -33.99
CA ARG A 10 -39.41 -32.90 -33.75
C ARG A 10 -39.50 -31.81 -32.69
N ALA A 11 -38.47 -31.60 -31.89
CA ALA A 11 -38.52 -30.65 -30.77
C ALA A 11 -37.41 -29.59 -30.88
N PRO A 12 -37.63 -28.48 -31.62
CA PRO A 12 -36.64 -27.41 -31.76
C PRO A 12 -36.31 -26.77 -30.41
N LEU A 13 -37.28 -26.66 -29.50
CA LEU A 13 -37.08 -26.15 -28.13
C LEU A 13 -36.15 -27.02 -27.28
N TRP A 14 -36.17 -28.34 -27.49
CA TRP A 14 -35.27 -29.24 -26.77
C TRP A 14 -33.83 -29.08 -27.28
N ARG A 15 -33.64 -28.84 -28.59
CA ARG A 15 -32.32 -28.54 -29.16
C ARG A 15 -31.75 -27.24 -28.62
N THR A 16 -32.55 -26.17 -28.59
CA THR A 16 -32.09 -24.88 -28.09
C THR A 16 -31.77 -24.97 -26.61
N ALA A 17 -32.60 -25.63 -25.80
CA ALA A 17 -32.34 -25.84 -24.37
C ALA A 17 -31.03 -26.61 -24.12
N LEU A 18 -30.74 -27.65 -24.91
CA LEU A 18 -29.52 -28.45 -24.77
C LEU A 18 -28.27 -27.66 -25.23
N LEU A 19 -28.39 -26.90 -26.31
CA LEU A 19 -27.32 -26.01 -26.78
C LEU A 19 -27.05 -24.87 -25.78
N THR A 20 -28.08 -24.25 -25.22
CA THR A 20 -27.93 -23.22 -24.18
C THR A 20 -27.37 -23.80 -22.89
N ALA A 21 -27.79 -25.00 -22.48
CA ALA A 21 -27.21 -25.66 -21.31
C ALA A 21 -25.73 -25.95 -21.54
N CYS A 22 -25.35 -26.45 -22.72
CA CYS A 22 -23.96 -26.70 -23.06
C CYS A 22 -23.13 -25.40 -23.11
N LEU A 23 -23.68 -24.33 -23.68
CA LEU A 23 -23.03 -23.01 -23.74
C LEU A 23 -22.87 -22.38 -22.35
N CYS A 24 -23.90 -22.41 -21.52
CA CYS A 24 -23.84 -21.92 -20.14
C CYS A 24 -22.86 -22.74 -19.29
N THR A 25 -22.77 -24.05 -19.51
CA THR A 25 -21.78 -24.90 -18.83
C THR A 25 -20.36 -24.51 -19.25
N LEU A 26 -20.14 -24.29 -20.55
CA LEU A 26 -18.86 -23.83 -21.08
C LEU A 26 -18.47 -22.45 -20.51
N LEU A 27 -19.42 -21.51 -20.50
CA LEU A 27 -19.21 -20.17 -19.93
C LEU A 27 -18.96 -20.21 -18.42
N SER A 28 -19.61 -21.12 -17.68
CA SER A 28 -19.37 -21.27 -16.24
C SER A 28 -17.99 -21.85 -15.90
N LEU A 29 -17.36 -22.56 -16.85
CA LEU A 29 -15.99 -23.05 -16.71
C LEU A 29 -14.96 -21.96 -17.06
N ILE A 30 -15.29 -21.05 -17.97
CA ILE A 30 -14.42 -19.93 -18.37
C ILE A 30 -14.54 -18.74 -17.40
N PHE A 31 -15.74 -18.49 -16.87
CA PHE A 31 -16.04 -17.40 -15.92
C PHE A 31 -16.61 -17.99 -14.61
N PRO A 32 -15.75 -18.54 -13.72
CA PRO A 32 -16.22 -19.16 -12.50
C PRO A 32 -16.85 -18.12 -11.56
N ALA A 33 -18.10 -18.34 -11.18
CA ALA A 33 -18.75 -17.50 -10.18
C ALA A 33 -18.07 -17.71 -8.80
N PRO A 34 -17.70 -16.65 -8.07
CA PRO A 34 -16.87 -16.76 -6.85
C PRO A 34 -17.51 -17.60 -5.74
N TRP A 35 -18.83 -17.66 -5.67
CA TRP A 35 -19.57 -18.48 -4.71
C TRP A 35 -19.51 -19.99 -5.05
N LEU A 36 -19.35 -20.37 -6.32
CA LEU A 36 -19.31 -21.77 -6.75
C LEU A 36 -17.96 -22.43 -6.39
N VAL A 37 -16.88 -21.63 -6.43
CA VAL A 37 -15.51 -22.05 -6.09
C VAL A 37 -15.38 -22.38 -4.59
N GLN A 38 -16.20 -21.76 -3.74
CA GLN A 38 -16.18 -22.00 -2.29
C GLN A 38 -16.87 -23.31 -1.89
N ILE A 39 -17.80 -23.81 -2.69
CA ILE A 39 -18.67 -24.96 -2.32
C ILE A 39 -18.13 -26.28 -2.91
N ALA A 40 -17.32 -26.25 -3.97
CA ALA A 40 -16.80 -27.44 -4.63
C ALA A 40 -15.27 -27.37 -4.88
N PRO A 41 -14.44 -27.98 -4.00
CA PRO A 41 -12.98 -28.05 -4.17
C PRO A 41 -12.47 -28.59 -5.52
N PRO A 42 -13.10 -29.60 -6.17
CA PRO A 42 -12.59 -30.10 -7.45
C PRO A 42 -12.81 -29.12 -8.62
N TYR A 43 -13.74 -28.16 -8.48
CA TYR A 43 -13.99 -27.15 -9.51
C TYR A 43 -12.84 -26.14 -9.62
N LYS A 44 -12.21 -25.82 -8.48
CA LYS A 44 -11.05 -24.92 -8.37
C LYS A 44 -9.81 -25.43 -9.13
N VAL A 45 -9.65 -26.75 -9.22
CA VAL A 45 -8.51 -27.40 -9.90
C VAL A 45 -8.68 -27.42 -11.42
N LEU A 46 -9.92 -27.49 -11.90
CA LEU A 46 -10.21 -27.48 -13.34
C LEU A 46 -10.12 -26.07 -13.94
N THR A 47 -10.66 -25.06 -13.24
CA THR A 47 -10.67 -23.68 -13.73
C THR A 47 -9.29 -23.03 -13.70
N SER A 48 -8.44 -23.38 -12.72
CA SER A 48 -7.06 -22.86 -12.65
C SER A 48 -6.18 -23.36 -13.81
N LYS A 49 -6.34 -24.62 -14.23
CA LYS A 49 -5.61 -25.16 -15.39
C LYS A 49 -6.02 -24.52 -16.73
N ILE A 50 -7.28 -24.13 -16.85
CA ILE A 50 -7.82 -23.48 -18.05
C ILE A 50 -7.40 -22.00 -18.07
N GLY A 51 -7.42 -21.30 -16.94
CA GLY A 51 -6.92 -19.93 -16.82
C GLY A 51 -5.43 -19.79 -17.19
N HIS A 52 -4.60 -20.73 -16.74
CA HIS A 52 -3.16 -20.74 -17.08
C HIS A 52 -2.85 -21.08 -18.55
N THR A 53 -3.77 -21.70 -19.29
CA THR A 53 -3.56 -22.07 -20.70
C THR A 53 -4.17 -21.08 -21.69
N LEU A 54 -5.13 -20.25 -21.25
CA LEU A 54 -5.79 -19.23 -22.06
C LEU A 54 -5.31 -17.79 -21.78
N GLY A 55 -4.26 -17.62 -20.96
CA GLY A 55 -3.67 -16.30 -20.67
C GLY A 55 -4.66 -15.28 -20.14
N SER A 56 -5.75 -15.75 -19.53
CA SER A 56 -6.85 -14.93 -19.05
C SER A 56 -6.81 -14.90 -17.53
N ASP A 57 -5.92 -14.06 -17.00
CA ASP A 57 -6.18 -13.46 -15.71
C ASP A 57 -7.41 -12.58 -15.87
N THR A 58 -8.46 -12.90 -15.12
CA THR A 58 -9.76 -12.26 -15.13
C THR A 58 -9.65 -10.76 -14.88
N SER A 59 -9.54 -10.01 -15.96
CA SER A 59 -9.74 -8.57 -16.03
C SER A 59 -11.19 -8.33 -16.44
N SER A 60 -12.02 -7.92 -15.49
CA SER A 60 -13.39 -7.51 -15.76
C SER A 60 -13.40 -6.12 -16.40
N PHE A 61 -13.83 -6.08 -17.67
CA PHE A 61 -14.34 -4.99 -18.50
C PHE A 61 -13.38 -3.87 -18.97
N GLN A 62 -13.03 -3.97 -20.25
CA GLN A 62 -12.52 -2.92 -21.15
C GLN A 62 -13.64 -2.04 -21.71
N ASP A 63 -13.35 -0.75 -21.82
CA ASP A 63 -13.57 0.15 -22.97
C ASP A 63 -12.37 1.13 -22.92
N ALA A 64 -11.69 1.61 -23.96
CA ALA A 64 -11.60 1.34 -25.40
C ALA A 64 -10.25 1.92 -25.88
N ASP A 65 -9.66 1.31 -26.92
CA ASP A 65 -8.71 1.84 -27.91
C ASP A 65 -7.59 2.84 -27.53
N SER A 66 -6.32 2.41 -27.70
CA SER A 66 -5.34 3.12 -28.57
C SER A 66 -4.02 2.35 -28.76
N SER A 67 -3.83 1.87 -29.99
CA SER A 67 -2.61 1.72 -30.81
C SER A 67 -1.20 1.78 -30.15
N GLY A 68 -0.56 0.60 -30.12
CA GLY A 68 0.75 0.27 -30.72
C GLY A 68 1.98 1.18 -30.59
N GLN A 69 3.05 0.65 -29.95
CA GLN A 69 4.46 0.85 -30.33
C GLN A 69 5.32 -0.28 -29.69
N PRO A 70 6.33 -0.86 -30.38
CA PRO A 70 7.09 -2.01 -29.90
C PRO A 70 8.42 -1.63 -29.19
N ASP A 71 8.94 -2.62 -28.46
CA ASP A 71 10.32 -2.86 -28.02
C ASP A 71 10.81 -2.39 -26.62
N GLN A 72 11.23 -3.42 -25.87
CA GLN A 72 12.35 -3.50 -24.93
C GLN A 72 12.20 -2.92 -23.51
N ALA A 73 11.69 -3.76 -22.61
CA ALA A 73 12.36 -4.14 -21.35
C ALA A 73 11.72 -5.45 -20.87
N ALA A 74 12.48 -6.33 -20.21
CA ALA A 74 11.89 -7.45 -19.46
C ALA A 74 10.81 -6.86 -18.53
N ALA A 75 9.55 -7.25 -18.76
CA ALA A 75 8.42 -6.69 -18.05
C ALA A 75 8.47 -7.11 -16.58
N GLU A 76 9.06 -6.26 -15.75
CA GLU A 76 8.80 -6.27 -14.32
C GLU A 76 7.30 -5.98 -14.15
N HIS A 77 6.53 -7.00 -13.76
CA HIS A 77 5.09 -6.92 -13.62
C HIS A 77 4.72 -6.13 -12.35
N HIS A 78 4.87 -4.81 -12.39
CA HIS A 78 4.34 -3.91 -11.37
C HIS A 78 2.85 -3.67 -11.65
N THR A 79 1.96 -4.27 -10.85
CA THR A 79 0.52 -4.00 -10.96
C THR A 79 0.13 -2.93 -9.95
N ALA A 80 0.16 -1.66 -10.36
CA ALA A 80 -0.42 -0.57 -9.60
C ALA A 80 -1.93 -0.49 -9.85
N SER A 81 -2.72 -0.46 -8.80
CA SER A 81 -4.18 -0.31 -8.85
C SER A 81 -4.63 0.90 -8.07
N ALA A 82 -5.76 1.46 -8.49
CA ALA A 82 -6.36 2.68 -7.96
C ALA A 82 -7.69 2.33 -7.30
N PRO A 83 -7.74 2.07 -5.98
CA PRO A 83 -8.99 1.78 -5.30
C PRO A 83 -9.97 2.95 -5.41
N PRO A 84 -11.29 2.69 -5.44
CA PRO A 84 -12.29 3.73 -5.28
C PRO A 84 -12.01 4.60 -4.04
N PHE A 85 -12.11 5.92 -4.18
CA PHE A 85 -11.78 6.88 -3.11
C PHE A 85 -12.91 6.99 -2.05
N ASP A 86 -14.07 6.40 -2.31
CA ASP A 86 -15.23 6.39 -1.42
C ASP A 86 -15.04 5.47 -0.20
N ALA A 87 -14.09 4.53 -0.26
CA ALA A 87 -13.76 3.67 0.87
C ALA A 87 -13.01 4.45 1.96
N GLU A 88 -13.62 4.55 3.13
CA GLU A 88 -13.03 5.11 4.34
C GLU A 88 -12.48 4.00 5.26
N PHE A 89 -11.24 4.18 5.71
CA PHE A 89 -10.57 3.30 6.64
C PHE A 89 -10.25 4.04 7.95
N THR A 90 -10.49 3.38 9.08
CA THR A 90 -10.22 3.91 10.42
C THR A 90 -9.73 2.81 11.34
N GLY A 91 -8.94 3.14 12.36
CA GLY A 91 -8.56 2.20 13.40
C GLY A 91 -7.49 1.21 12.95
N VAL A 92 -7.84 -0.06 12.75
CA VAL A 92 -6.88 -1.10 12.37
C VAL A 92 -7.39 -1.83 11.14
N ILE A 93 -6.57 -1.92 10.10
CA ILE A 93 -6.90 -2.61 8.85
C ILE A 93 -6.02 -3.84 8.63
N PRO A 94 -6.51 -4.88 7.93
CA PRO A 94 -5.66 -5.98 7.50
C PRO A 94 -4.70 -5.50 6.39
N PHE A 95 -3.43 -5.91 6.47
CA PHE A 95 -2.41 -5.59 5.48
C PHE A 95 -1.33 -6.68 5.45
N ALA A 96 -1.07 -7.28 4.28
CA ALA A 96 -0.03 -8.31 4.07
C ALA A 96 -0.03 -9.46 5.11
N GLY A 97 -1.21 -9.97 5.48
CA GLY A 97 -1.35 -11.03 6.51
C GLY A 97 -1.11 -10.55 7.94
N ARG A 98 -0.95 -9.24 8.14
CA ARG A 98 -0.73 -8.55 9.41
C ARG A 98 -1.84 -7.52 9.65
N GLN A 99 -1.75 -6.82 10.78
CA GLN A 99 -2.55 -5.63 11.05
C GLN A 99 -1.72 -4.36 10.77
N LEU A 100 -2.37 -3.33 10.24
CA LEU A 100 -1.83 -1.98 10.11
C LEU A 100 -2.69 -1.02 10.94
N PRO A 101 -2.16 -0.44 12.03
CA PRO A 101 -2.87 0.57 12.79
C PRO A 101 -2.79 1.90 12.05
N LEU A 102 -3.92 2.56 11.92
CA LEU A 102 -4.05 3.88 11.33
C LEU A 102 -4.10 4.94 12.43
N PRO A 103 -3.40 6.07 12.26
CA PRO A 103 -3.61 7.24 13.08
C PRO A 103 -5.07 7.73 12.98
N ALA A 104 -5.46 8.63 13.86
CA ALA A 104 -6.82 9.15 13.93
C ALA A 104 -7.26 9.78 12.60
N GLY A 105 -8.57 9.77 12.35
CA GLY A 105 -9.18 10.30 11.15
C GLY A 105 -9.53 9.25 10.10
N LYS A 106 -10.07 9.74 8.99
CA LYS A 106 -10.55 8.92 7.88
C LYS A 106 -9.46 8.83 6.82
N TRP A 107 -9.04 7.62 6.54
CA TRP A 107 -8.01 7.33 5.54
C TRP A 107 -8.65 6.74 4.29
N HIS A 108 -8.17 7.14 3.12
CA HIS A 108 -8.66 6.67 1.83
C HIS A 108 -7.53 5.99 1.08
N ALA A 109 -7.76 4.81 0.52
CA ALA A 109 -6.74 4.13 -0.27
C ALA A 109 -6.56 4.81 -1.63
N ILE A 110 -5.35 5.25 -1.93
CA ILE A 110 -5.04 5.99 -3.16
C ILE A 110 -4.29 5.15 -4.18
N ALA A 111 -3.45 4.22 -3.73
CA ALA A 111 -2.70 3.33 -4.59
C ALA A 111 -2.41 2.03 -3.85
N ASN A 112 -2.49 0.91 -4.56
CA ASN A 112 -1.92 -0.35 -4.11
C ASN A 112 -1.02 -0.88 -5.21
N GLN A 113 0.15 -1.40 -4.85
CA GLN A 113 1.04 -2.08 -5.77
C GLN A 113 1.45 -3.40 -5.17
N GLN A 114 1.46 -4.43 -6.00
CA GLN A 114 2.14 -5.68 -5.72
C GLN A 114 3.33 -5.78 -6.68
N ASP A 115 4.51 -5.98 -6.11
CA ASP A 115 5.73 -6.23 -6.85
C ASP A 115 6.14 -7.70 -6.66
N ASP A 116 6.12 -8.45 -7.76
CA ASP A 116 6.41 -9.89 -7.82
C ASP A 116 7.80 -10.17 -8.41
N GLN A 117 8.78 -9.28 -8.23
CA GLN A 117 10.14 -9.55 -8.68
C GLN A 117 10.80 -10.72 -7.92
N ASN A 118 11.36 -11.68 -8.67
CA ASN A 118 12.26 -12.73 -8.18
C ASN A 118 11.71 -13.60 -7.01
N HIS A 119 10.44 -14.00 -7.06
CA HIS A 119 9.75 -14.81 -6.03
C HIS A 119 9.60 -14.12 -4.66
N SER A 120 9.89 -12.83 -4.57
CA SER A 120 9.46 -12.01 -3.44
C SER A 120 8.23 -11.22 -3.83
N GLU A 121 7.23 -11.25 -2.97
CA GLU A 121 5.99 -10.51 -3.14
C GLU A 121 5.97 -9.41 -2.07
N VAL A 122 6.23 -8.17 -2.51
CA VAL A 122 6.13 -6.98 -1.66
C VAL A 122 4.81 -6.30 -1.96
N LEU A 123 3.92 -6.28 -0.96
CA LEU A 123 2.69 -5.52 -1.02
C LEU A 123 2.96 -4.10 -0.53
N SER A 124 2.62 -3.11 -1.35
CA SER A 124 2.66 -1.69 -1.01
C SER A 124 1.26 -1.09 -1.07
N SER A 125 0.88 -0.32 -0.06
CA SER A 125 -0.38 0.43 -0.04
C SER A 125 -0.12 1.86 0.38
N VAL A 126 -0.72 2.80 -0.35
CA VAL A 126 -0.72 4.21 -0.02
C VAL A 126 -2.12 4.63 0.42
N LEU A 127 -2.20 5.21 1.60
CA LEU A 127 -3.42 5.79 2.16
C LEU A 127 -3.24 7.30 2.31
N VAL A 128 -4.31 8.06 2.10
CA VAL A 128 -4.30 9.51 2.27
C VAL A 128 -5.39 9.94 3.24
N ARG A 129 -5.06 10.91 4.10
CA ARG A 129 -6.02 11.65 4.91
C ARG A 129 -6.12 13.07 4.38
N VAL A 130 -7.35 13.51 4.15
CA VAL A 130 -7.66 14.82 3.59
C VAL A 130 -8.59 15.58 4.53
N ASP A 131 -8.36 16.88 4.69
CA ASP A 131 -9.25 17.81 5.36
C ASP A 131 -9.50 19.03 4.46
N GLN A 132 -10.76 19.34 4.14
CA GLN A 132 -11.15 20.48 3.29
C GLN A 132 -10.37 20.60 1.95
N GLY A 133 -10.03 19.46 1.35
CA GLY A 133 -9.27 19.39 0.10
C GLY A 133 -7.76 19.52 0.26
N LEU A 134 -7.25 19.62 1.49
CA LEU A 134 -5.82 19.64 1.83
C LEU A 134 -5.39 18.26 2.34
N VAL A 135 -4.27 17.74 1.83
CA VAL A 135 -3.66 16.50 2.33
C VAL A 135 -3.04 16.77 3.70
N THR A 136 -3.57 16.11 4.73
CA THR A 136 -3.08 16.21 6.12
C THR A 136 -2.20 15.04 6.53
N GLY A 137 -2.29 13.92 5.83
CA GLY A 137 -1.43 12.76 6.05
C GLY A 137 -1.36 11.84 4.84
N LEU A 138 -0.22 11.18 4.68
CA LEU A 138 -0.02 10.08 3.73
C LEU A 138 0.64 8.92 4.47
N ILE A 139 0.14 7.71 4.28
CA ILE A 139 0.77 6.49 4.79
C ILE A 139 1.25 5.70 3.60
N VAL A 140 2.52 5.32 3.61
CA VAL A 140 3.10 4.32 2.70
C VAL A 140 3.44 3.11 3.54
N ALA A 141 2.62 2.07 3.43
CA ALA A 141 2.87 0.80 4.09
C ALA A 141 3.44 -0.18 3.07
N GLN A 142 4.55 -0.85 3.40
CA GLN A 142 5.11 -1.92 2.60
C GLN A 142 5.36 -3.13 3.49
N ALA A 143 5.01 -4.31 3.01
CA ALA A 143 5.34 -5.53 3.71
C ALA A 143 5.48 -6.71 2.75
N THR A 144 6.36 -7.63 3.11
CA THR A 144 6.53 -8.88 2.39
C THR A 144 5.41 -9.85 2.76
N THR A 145 4.75 -10.44 1.76
CA THR A 145 3.86 -11.60 1.96
C THR A 145 4.62 -12.92 1.80
N GLN A 146 5.80 -12.87 1.17
CA GLN A 146 6.75 -13.97 1.06
C GLN A 146 8.17 -13.51 1.43
N PRO A 147 8.99 -14.35 2.09
CA PRO A 147 10.36 -14.00 2.48
C PRO A 147 11.22 -13.45 1.34
N VAL A 148 11.91 -12.32 1.57
CA VAL A 148 12.89 -11.74 0.65
C VAL A 148 14.32 -12.19 0.99
N SER A 149 15.26 -11.96 0.06
CA SER A 149 16.69 -12.15 0.33
C SER A 149 17.19 -11.16 1.40
N ALA A 150 18.19 -11.56 2.18
CA ALA A 150 18.79 -10.69 3.19
C ALA A 150 19.49 -9.46 2.59
N GLU A 151 19.95 -9.53 1.34
CA GLU A 151 20.55 -8.41 0.61
C GLU A 151 19.53 -7.27 0.38
N ASN A 152 18.29 -7.61 -0.01
CA ASN A 152 17.22 -6.63 -0.19
C ASN A 152 16.88 -5.89 1.12
N ALA A 153 17.02 -6.57 2.26
CA ALA A 153 16.75 -5.97 3.57
C ALA A 153 17.85 -5.03 4.07
N GLN A 154 19.11 -5.20 3.64
CA GLN A 154 20.22 -4.32 4.05
C GLN A 154 20.01 -2.87 3.56
N ASN A 155 19.44 -2.69 2.37
CA ASN A 155 19.12 -1.37 1.84
C ASN A 155 18.09 -0.65 2.73
N LEU A 156 17.16 -1.38 3.33
CA LEU A 156 16.15 -0.81 4.23
C LEU A 156 16.75 -0.42 5.58
N GLU A 157 17.68 -1.20 6.14
CA GLU A 157 18.37 -0.83 7.39
C GLU A 157 19.12 0.51 7.27
N SER A 158 19.58 0.86 6.07
CA SER A 158 20.26 2.13 5.81
C SER A 158 19.38 3.38 5.96
N LEU A 159 18.04 3.23 5.90
CA LEU A 159 17.08 4.33 6.07
C LEU A 159 17.27 5.04 7.43
N CYS A 160 17.49 4.26 8.48
CA CYS A 160 17.57 4.77 9.84
C CYS A 160 18.95 5.36 10.17
N ASN A 161 20.01 4.95 9.47
CA ASN A 161 21.39 5.34 9.78
C ASN A 161 21.84 6.60 9.00
N ASN A 162 21.06 7.68 9.07
CA ASN A 162 21.33 8.91 8.32
C ASN A 162 21.28 10.18 9.18
N GLY A 163 22.29 11.06 9.02
CA GLY A 163 22.39 12.33 9.75
C GLY A 163 21.33 13.39 9.40
N TYR A 164 20.64 13.24 8.27
CA TYR A 164 19.57 14.15 7.84
C TYR A 164 18.25 13.96 8.61
N ASN A 165 18.09 12.82 9.29
CA ASN A 165 16.90 12.53 10.09
C ASN A 165 16.85 13.44 11.34
N PHE A 166 15.66 13.91 11.71
CA PHE A 166 15.43 14.69 12.93
C PHE A 166 15.55 13.82 14.18
N LEU A 167 14.95 12.62 14.14
CA LEU A 167 15.04 11.58 15.15
C LEU A 167 15.48 10.28 14.51
N VAL A 168 16.30 9.51 15.22
CA VAL A 168 16.58 8.11 14.91
C VAL A 168 16.53 7.32 16.22
N GLY A 169 15.90 6.17 16.19
CA GLY A 169 16.01 5.18 17.26
C GLY A 169 15.98 3.77 16.70
N SER A 170 16.52 2.83 17.47
CA SER A 170 16.55 1.42 17.13
C SER A 170 16.46 0.56 18.38
N LEU A 171 15.98 -0.67 18.21
CA LEU A 171 16.17 -1.70 19.23
C LEU A 171 17.55 -2.35 19.07
N PRO A 172 18.12 -2.92 20.15
CA PRO A 172 19.32 -3.73 20.05
C PRO A 172 19.12 -4.86 19.03
N GLN A 173 20.04 -4.96 18.08
CA GLN A 173 20.04 -6.05 17.10
C GLN A 173 20.45 -7.35 17.81
N ASP A 174 19.57 -8.35 17.81
CA ASP A 174 19.82 -9.68 18.39
C ASP A 174 20.25 -10.71 17.34
N GLY A 175 20.49 -10.25 16.10
CA GLY A 175 20.84 -11.08 14.95
C GLY A 175 19.67 -11.85 14.35
N ARG A 176 18.45 -11.73 14.91
CA ARG A 176 17.20 -12.32 14.40
C ARG A 176 16.20 -11.27 13.96
N GLN A 177 16.16 -10.14 14.65
CA GLN A 177 15.29 -9.01 14.34
C GLN A 177 16.11 -7.71 14.33
N THR A 178 15.81 -6.86 13.36
CA THR A 178 16.23 -5.47 13.33
C THR A 178 14.97 -4.62 13.37
N GLU A 179 14.93 -3.65 14.28
CA GLU A 179 13.86 -2.66 14.31
C GLU A 179 14.48 -1.27 14.47
N CYS A 180 14.02 -0.34 13.63
CA CYS A 180 14.38 1.06 13.75
C CYS A 180 13.23 1.97 13.37
N TRP A 181 13.32 3.21 13.83
CA TRP A 181 12.35 4.27 13.53
C TRP A 181 13.07 5.59 13.36
N MET A 182 12.48 6.47 12.58
CA MET A 182 13.05 7.79 12.31
C MET A 182 11.98 8.82 12.06
N THR A 183 12.37 10.08 12.15
CA THR A 183 11.64 11.16 11.51
C THR A 183 12.54 11.92 10.55
N SER A 184 12.03 12.29 9.38
CA SER A 184 12.83 12.92 8.31
C SER A 184 12.01 13.98 7.58
N PRO A 185 12.62 15.07 7.08
CA PRO A 185 11.91 16.02 6.24
C PRO A 185 11.65 15.44 4.85
N VAL A 186 10.42 15.60 4.38
CA VAL A 186 10.02 15.34 2.99
C VAL A 186 9.45 16.62 2.43
N ARG A 187 10.06 17.15 1.37
CA ARG A 187 9.55 18.32 0.65
C ARG A 187 8.76 17.86 -0.56
N VAL A 188 7.74 18.65 -0.93
CA VAL A 188 6.96 18.43 -2.14
C VAL A 188 7.33 19.53 -3.12
N LEU A 189 8.01 19.16 -4.20
CA LEU A 189 8.47 20.10 -5.22
C LEU A 189 8.13 19.53 -6.60
N ASP A 190 7.54 20.35 -7.46
CA ASP A 190 7.28 20.01 -8.87
C ASP A 190 6.64 18.62 -9.08
N HIS A 191 5.60 18.30 -8.30
CA HIS A 191 4.91 17.00 -8.32
C HIS A 191 5.82 15.81 -7.98
N SER A 192 6.82 16.01 -7.13
CA SER A 192 7.71 14.97 -6.61
C SER A 192 7.93 15.10 -5.11
N PHE A 193 8.17 13.96 -4.44
CA PHE A 193 8.63 13.91 -3.06
C PHE A 193 10.16 13.93 -3.02
N MET A 194 10.70 14.87 -2.25
CA MET A 194 12.13 15.13 -2.12
C MET A 194 12.59 14.92 -0.67
N ALA A 195 13.49 13.97 -0.45
CA ALA A 195 14.12 13.68 0.82
C ALA A 195 15.65 13.80 0.71
N ALA A 196 16.30 14.36 1.74
CA ALA A 196 17.76 14.46 1.78
C ALA A 196 18.44 13.12 2.11
N ASN A 197 17.72 12.22 2.78
CA ASN A 197 18.15 10.86 3.04
C ASN A 197 18.04 10.03 1.75
N GLN A 198 19.18 9.64 1.16
CA GLN A 198 19.23 8.95 -0.15
C GLN A 198 18.40 7.64 -0.19
N PRO A 199 18.52 6.72 0.79
CA PRO A 199 17.60 5.59 0.91
C PRO A 199 16.13 5.99 0.92
N LEU A 200 15.76 7.03 1.68
CA LEU A 200 14.38 7.53 1.72
C LEU A 200 13.97 8.15 0.38
N GLN A 201 14.87 8.85 -0.31
CA GLN A 201 14.63 9.40 -1.63
C GLN A 201 14.30 8.30 -2.65
N GLY A 202 14.95 7.13 -2.54
CA GLY A 202 14.62 5.96 -3.36
C GLY A 202 13.18 5.52 -3.16
N LEU A 203 12.71 5.46 -1.91
CA LEU A 203 11.29 5.17 -1.62
C LEU A 203 10.38 6.29 -2.15
N MET A 204 10.71 7.56 -1.87
CA MET A 204 9.93 8.73 -2.27
C MET A 204 9.80 8.89 -3.79
N ALA A 205 10.79 8.41 -4.55
CA ALA A 205 10.78 8.37 -6.02
C ALA A 205 10.17 7.09 -6.61
N SER A 206 9.58 6.21 -5.78
CA SER A 206 8.99 4.96 -6.25
C SER A 206 7.81 5.18 -7.20
N PRO A 207 7.56 4.26 -8.16
CA PRO A 207 6.44 4.36 -9.09
C PRO A 207 5.07 4.52 -8.41
N ILE A 208 4.82 3.83 -7.28
CA ILE A 208 3.55 3.96 -6.53
C ILE A 208 3.35 5.37 -5.98
N LEU A 209 4.41 6.05 -5.53
CA LEU A 209 4.32 7.41 -5.02
C LEU A 209 4.19 8.44 -6.13
N ALA A 210 4.89 8.25 -7.25
CA ALA A 210 4.68 9.06 -8.45
C ALA A 210 3.22 8.95 -8.95
N PHE A 211 2.69 7.73 -9.01
CA PHE A 211 1.28 7.48 -9.33
C PHE A 211 0.34 8.17 -8.34
N THR A 212 0.62 8.04 -7.04
CA THR A 212 -0.16 8.68 -5.97
C THR A 212 -0.20 10.21 -6.15
N LEU A 213 0.93 10.84 -6.41
CA LEU A 213 1.01 12.29 -6.60
C LEU A 213 0.18 12.75 -7.80
N ASN A 214 0.28 12.05 -8.93
CA ASN A 214 -0.52 12.35 -10.11
C ASN A 214 -2.01 12.25 -9.79
N ARG A 215 -2.43 11.16 -9.12
CA ARG A 215 -3.83 10.95 -8.76
C ARG A 215 -4.36 12.00 -7.78
N LEU A 216 -3.59 12.38 -6.76
CA LEU A 216 -3.96 13.47 -5.84
C LEU A 216 -4.11 14.81 -6.56
N THR A 217 -3.23 15.08 -7.53
CA THR A 217 -3.24 16.28 -8.36
C THR A 217 -4.47 16.31 -9.28
N GLU A 218 -4.81 15.19 -9.93
CA GLU A 218 -6.01 15.05 -10.76
C GLU A 218 -7.30 15.27 -9.97
N MET A 219 -7.36 14.77 -8.74
CA MET A 219 -8.47 15.00 -7.81
C MET A 219 -8.47 16.41 -7.19
N LYS A 220 -7.49 17.26 -7.55
CA LYS A 220 -7.35 18.64 -7.11
C LYS A 220 -7.14 18.79 -5.60
N PHE A 221 -6.57 17.77 -4.95
CA PHE A 221 -6.12 17.91 -3.58
C PHE A 221 -4.85 18.75 -3.51
N ILE A 222 -4.75 19.55 -2.46
CA ILE A 222 -3.60 20.41 -2.22
C ILE A 222 -2.61 19.61 -1.38
N LEU A 223 -1.38 19.46 -1.87
CA LEU A 223 -0.29 18.90 -1.09
C LEU A 223 0.43 20.01 -0.32
N PRO A 224 0.84 19.75 0.93
CA PRO A 224 1.70 20.66 1.66
C PRO A 224 3.10 20.73 1.00
N PRO A 225 3.78 21.88 1.05
CA PRO A 225 5.13 22.04 0.49
C PRO A 225 6.19 21.23 1.26
N ALA A 226 5.91 20.86 2.50
CA ALA A 226 6.74 20.01 3.32
C ALA A 226 5.88 19.14 4.27
N MET A 227 6.39 17.96 4.57
CA MET A 227 5.83 16.99 5.51
C MET A 227 6.97 16.42 6.35
N VAL A 228 6.62 15.89 7.52
CA VAL A 228 7.55 15.09 8.32
C VAL A 228 7.20 13.63 8.11
N ASP A 229 8.10 12.85 7.52
CA ASP A 229 7.98 11.40 7.48
C ASP A 229 8.29 10.85 8.88
N ALA A 230 7.33 10.15 9.46
CA ALA A 230 7.49 9.35 10.67
C ALA A 230 7.49 7.87 10.25
N ALA A 231 8.68 7.27 10.26
CA ALA A 231 8.90 5.94 9.71
C ALA A 231 9.20 4.91 10.80
N TRP A 232 8.71 3.70 10.58
CA TRP A 232 9.04 2.51 11.34
C TRP A 232 9.40 1.39 10.37
N LEU A 233 10.52 0.72 10.64
CA LEU A 233 11.01 -0.41 9.87
C LEU A 233 11.25 -1.59 10.81
N HIS A 234 10.78 -2.75 10.39
CA HIS A 234 10.97 -4.01 11.08
C HIS A 234 11.38 -5.09 10.09
N ILE A 235 12.47 -5.78 10.40
CA ILE A 235 13.03 -6.88 9.63
C ILE A 235 13.20 -8.06 10.57
N GLU A 236 12.65 -9.22 10.20
CA GLU A 236 12.71 -10.44 11.00
C GLU A 236 13.21 -11.61 10.14
N LYS A 237 14.16 -12.39 10.64
CA LYS A 237 14.57 -13.64 9.98
C LYS A 237 13.45 -14.66 10.06
N THR A 238 13.14 -15.26 8.91
CA THR A 238 12.11 -16.29 8.84
C THR A 238 12.50 -17.54 9.61
N LYS A 239 11.51 -18.23 10.17
CA LYS A 239 11.75 -19.44 11.00
C LYS A 239 12.17 -20.65 10.17
N SER A 240 11.84 -20.68 8.87
CA SER A 240 11.90 -21.85 8.01
C SER A 240 12.94 -21.76 6.88
N GLY A 241 13.71 -20.68 6.79
CA GLY A 241 14.66 -20.48 5.69
C GLY A 241 15.69 -19.38 5.93
N SER A 242 16.46 -19.09 4.89
CA SER A 242 17.48 -18.02 4.88
C SER A 242 16.92 -16.64 4.52
N GLY A 243 15.61 -16.54 4.26
CA GLY A 243 14.94 -15.29 3.92
C GLY A 243 14.54 -14.46 5.13
N VAL A 244 14.14 -13.22 4.89
CA VAL A 244 13.70 -12.27 5.89
C VAL A 244 12.31 -11.73 5.54
N ASP A 245 11.50 -11.52 6.56
CA ASP A 245 10.24 -10.80 6.47
C ASP A 245 10.50 -9.33 6.77
N VAL A 246 9.91 -8.45 5.97
CA VAL A 246 10.08 -7.00 6.13
C VAL A 246 8.74 -6.32 6.21
N ALA A 247 8.63 -5.34 7.10
CA ALA A 247 7.54 -4.38 7.12
C ALA A 247 8.09 -2.97 7.35
N SER A 248 7.66 -2.02 6.53
CA SER A 248 7.90 -0.61 6.72
C SER A 248 6.57 0.16 6.71
N VAL A 249 6.47 1.15 7.58
CA VAL A 249 5.33 2.08 7.62
C VAL A 249 5.91 3.49 7.69
N HIS A 250 5.71 4.25 6.63
CA HIS A 250 6.06 5.67 6.55
C HIS A 250 4.79 6.50 6.66
N THR A 251 4.71 7.36 7.65
CA THR A 251 3.57 8.27 7.85
C THR A 251 4.04 9.69 7.63
N LEU A 252 3.77 10.26 6.46
CA LEU A 252 4.06 11.65 6.15
C LEU A 252 2.96 12.52 6.74
N ILE A 253 3.34 13.38 7.69
CA ILE A 253 2.41 14.20 8.46
C ILE A 253 2.56 15.65 8.03
N SER A 254 1.43 16.26 7.66
CA SER A 254 1.37 17.66 7.24
C SER A 254 1.45 18.62 8.43
N PRO A 255 2.24 19.69 8.35
CA PRO A 255 2.27 20.76 9.35
C PRO A 255 1.14 21.80 9.16
N ALA A 256 0.21 21.53 8.24
CA ALA A 256 -0.90 22.42 7.99
C ALA A 256 -1.73 22.67 9.26
N THR A 257 -2.05 23.94 9.49
CA THR A 257 -3.01 24.34 10.51
C THR A 257 -4.43 24.01 10.02
N PRO A 258 -5.36 23.55 10.88
CA PRO A 258 -6.70 23.16 10.45
C PRO A 258 -7.40 24.27 9.67
N GLY A 259 -7.97 23.90 8.51
CA GLY A 259 -8.66 24.83 7.61
C GLY A 259 -7.79 25.94 6.99
N GLN A 260 -6.47 25.92 7.20
CA GLN A 260 -5.56 26.90 6.63
C GLN A 260 -4.64 26.26 5.60
N LYS A 261 -4.41 26.98 4.50
CA LYS A 261 -3.43 26.62 3.46
C LYS A 261 -2.05 27.24 3.72
N ASN A 262 -1.83 27.73 4.93
CA ASN A 262 -0.57 28.31 5.36
C ASN A 262 0.25 27.23 6.05
N PHE A 263 1.55 27.18 5.73
CA PHE A 263 2.50 26.22 6.27
C PHE A 263 3.57 26.98 7.04
N PRO A 264 4.03 26.48 8.19
CA PRO A 264 5.08 27.13 8.95
C PRO A 264 6.44 26.99 8.26
N GLY A 265 7.29 27.99 8.47
CA GLY A 265 8.66 28.04 7.94
C GLY A 265 8.79 28.19 6.43
N ALA A 266 9.98 28.61 6.01
CA ALA A 266 10.42 28.54 4.63
C ALA A 266 10.93 27.12 4.29
N PRO A 267 11.04 26.73 3.00
CA PRO A 267 11.51 25.39 2.61
C PRO A 267 12.87 24.97 3.21
N GLU A 268 13.76 25.91 3.48
CA GLU A 268 15.06 25.72 4.11
C GLU A 268 14.98 25.35 5.60
N ASP A 269 13.90 25.76 6.28
CA ASP A 269 13.68 25.47 7.71
C ASP A 269 13.31 24.00 7.92
N TRP A 270 12.83 23.32 6.89
CA TRP A 270 12.51 21.89 6.89
C TRP A 270 13.74 21.00 6.74
N THR A 271 14.75 21.26 7.57
CA THR A 271 16.00 20.48 7.67
C THR A 271 16.44 20.41 9.13
N ARG A 272 17.24 19.42 9.51
CA ARG A 272 17.70 19.26 10.89
C ARG A 272 18.42 20.50 11.43
N THR A 273 19.17 21.19 10.58
CA THR A 273 19.86 22.43 10.92
C THR A 273 18.94 23.65 10.80
N GLY A 274 18.12 23.70 9.75
CA GLY A 274 17.24 24.83 9.45
C GLY A 274 16.08 24.99 10.45
N MET A 275 15.59 23.91 11.04
CA MET A 275 14.43 23.97 11.95
C MET A 275 14.69 24.84 13.19
N GLN A 276 15.96 25.12 13.53
CA GLN A 276 16.31 25.99 14.64
C GLN A 276 15.99 27.47 14.37
N ASN A 277 15.76 27.84 13.10
CA ASN A 277 15.44 29.20 12.69
C ASN A 277 13.94 29.53 12.82
N ASP A 278 13.07 28.51 12.84
CA ASP A 278 11.62 28.67 12.96
C ASP A 278 11.07 27.83 14.15
N PRO A 279 10.61 28.47 15.24
CA PRO A 279 10.07 27.78 16.40
C PRO A 279 8.83 26.92 16.12
N ALA A 280 8.01 27.28 15.14
CA ALA A 280 6.82 26.51 14.78
C ALA A 280 7.23 25.21 14.07
N VAL A 281 8.21 25.26 13.17
CA VAL A 281 8.78 24.06 12.54
C VAL A 281 9.41 23.14 13.60
N ALA A 282 10.27 23.68 14.48
CA ALA A 282 10.88 22.92 15.56
C ALA A 282 9.84 22.25 16.49
N SER A 283 8.80 23.00 16.88
CA SER A 283 7.71 22.51 17.73
C SER A 283 6.93 21.38 17.06
N PHE A 284 6.61 21.53 15.77
CA PHE A 284 5.92 20.51 15.01
C PHE A 284 6.74 19.23 14.88
N VAL A 285 8.02 19.34 14.48
CA VAL A 285 8.94 18.19 14.39
C VAL A 285 9.05 17.48 15.74
N ASN A 286 9.19 18.23 16.84
CA ASN A 286 9.23 17.64 18.18
C ASN A 286 7.92 16.91 18.54
N SER A 287 6.78 17.47 18.16
CA SER A 287 5.47 16.83 18.37
C SER A 287 5.36 15.51 17.60
N VAL A 288 5.85 15.46 16.36
CA VAL A 288 5.89 14.23 15.55
C VAL A 288 6.84 13.20 16.16
N ASN A 289 8.02 13.63 16.63
CA ASN A 289 8.97 12.75 17.33
C ASN A 289 8.34 12.09 18.57
N VAL A 290 7.70 12.90 19.41
CA VAL A 290 7.03 12.42 20.63
C VAL A 290 5.88 11.48 20.30
N TRP A 291 5.10 11.80 19.27
CA TRP A 291 4.00 10.96 18.80
C TRP A 291 4.53 9.60 18.29
N LEU A 292 5.53 9.60 17.40
CA LEU A 292 6.09 8.37 16.83
C LEU A 292 6.54 7.41 17.92
N VAL A 293 7.31 7.89 18.92
CA VAL A 293 7.78 7.05 20.03
C VAL A 293 6.62 6.40 20.80
N LYS A 294 5.51 7.12 21.00
CA LYS A 294 4.29 6.59 21.62
C LYS A 294 3.52 5.65 20.71
N TRP A 295 3.67 5.78 19.40
CA TRP A 295 3.02 4.98 18.37
C TRP A 295 3.69 3.61 18.16
N LEU A 296 5.01 3.51 18.34
CA LEU A 296 5.80 2.28 18.12
C LEU A 296 5.21 1.01 18.77
N PRO A 297 4.73 1.02 20.04
CA PRO A 297 4.16 -0.17 20.65
C PRO A 297 2.93 -0.72 19.91
N TYR A 298 2.16 0.15 19.25
CA TYR A 298 0.98 -0.25 18.48
C TYR A 298 1.38 -0.85 17.13
N LEU A 299 2.37 -0.27 16.44
CA LEU A 299 2.95 -0.85 15.23
C LEU A 299 3.51 -2.25 15.49
N ARG A 300 4.26 -2.44 16.58
CA ARG A 300 4.78 -3.76 16.99
C ARG A 300 3.67 -4.77 17.28
N LYS A 301 2.64 -4.37 18.04
CA LYS A 301 1.49 -5.24 18.33
C LYS A 301 0.74 -5.62 17.07
N ALA A 302 0.54 -4.68 16.15
CA ALA A 302 -0.17 -4.90 14.90
C ALA A 302 0.60 -5.83 13.95
N TYR A 303 1.92 -5.63 13.83
CA TYR A 303 2.79 -6.54 13.08
C TYR A 303 2.71 -7.98 13.60
N ALA A 304 2.58 -8.15 14.92
CA ALA A 304 2.42 -9.44 15.59
C ALA A 304 0.97 -9.97 15.60
N ASN A 305 0.01 -9.29 14.95
CA ASN A 305 -1.42 -9.62 14.98
C ASN A 305 -2.03 -9.69 16.40
N LYS A 306 -1.51 -8.87 17.32
CA LYS A 306 -1.93 -8.80 18.73
C LYS A 306 -2.63 -7.50 19.08
N LEU A 307 -2.96 -6.66 18.09
CA LEU A 307 -3.67 -5.43 18.33
C LEU A 307 -5.17 -5.67 18.20
N GLU A 308 -5.89 -5.54 19.31
CA GLU A 308 -7.34 -5.67 19.32
C GLU A 308 -7.99 -4.37 18.81
N ALA A 309 -9.10 -4.51 18.07
CA ALA A 309 -9.85 -3.35 17.58
C ALA A 309 -10.29 -2.45 18.75
N ASN A 310 -10.17 -1.13 18.57
CA ASN A 310 -10.51 -0.08 19.58
C ASN A 310 -9.59 0.00 20.82
N THR A 311 -8.42 -0.63 20.82
CA THR A 311 -7.47 -0.52 21.96
C THR A 311 -6.49 0.64 21.88
N ILE A 312 -6.48 1.39 20.77
CA ILE A 312 -5.61 2.56 20.62
C ILE A 312 -6.32 3.78 21.24
N PRO A 313 -5.77 4.38 22.31
CA PRO A 313 -6.36 5.60 22.88
C PRO A 313 -6.36 6.73 21.85
N ALA A 314 -7.46 7.49 21.76
CA ALA A 314 -7.60 8.59 20.80
C ALA A 314 -6.45 9.62 20.90
N THR A 315 -5.95 9.88 22.12
CA THR A 315 -4.82 10.78 22.37
C THR A 315 -3.48 10.28 21.83
N ILE A 316 -3.36 8.98 21.56
CA ILE A 316 -2.17 8.37 20.96
C ILE A 316 -2.37 8.20 19.45
N ALA A 317 -3.59 7.89 19.02
CA ALA A 317 -3.94 7.83 17.60
C ALA A 317 -3.84 9.20 16.91
N ALA A 318 -4.13 10.30 17.61
CA ALA A 318 -4.00 11.64 17.08
C ALA A 318 -2.53 12.03 16.85
N ASP A 319 -2.08 11.91 15.60
CA ASP A 319 -0.81 12.50 15.17
C ASP A 319 -0.91 14.04 15.08
N PRO A 320 0.21 14.77 15.05
CA PRO A 320 0.20 16.24 15.04
C PRO A 320 -0.47 16.90 13.82
N GLY A 321 -0.69 16.17 12.73
CA GLY A 321 -1.41 16.64 11.55
C GLY A 321 -2.90 16.30 11.56
N TYR A 322 -3.39 15.65 12.62
CA TYR A 322 -4.81 15.30 12.77
C TYR A 322 -5.57 16.44 13.46
N HIS A 323 -6.66 16.87 12.83
CA HIS A 323 -7.57 17.91 13.32
C HIS A 323 -9.00 17.33 13.37
N ASN A 324 -9.74 17.58 14.46
CA ASN A 324 -11.10 17.07 14.68
C ASN A 324 -12.17 17.96 14.04
#